data_AF-A0A3D5A4Y2-F1
#
_entry.id   AF-A0A3D5A4Y2-F1
#
_cell.length_a   1.000
_cell.length_b   1.000
_cell.length_c   1.000
_cell.angle_alpha   90.00
_cell.angle_beta   90.00
_cell.angle_gamma   90.00
#
_symmetry.space_group_name_H-M   'P 1'
#
loop_
_entity.id
_entity.type
_entity.pdbx_description
1 polymer ?
#
loop_
_entity_poly.entity_id
_entity_poly.type
_entity_poly.pdbx_seq_one_letter_code
_entity_poly.pdbx_strand_id
1 'polypeptide(L)' 'MGFHESERGANLWLIEPNDEAVFADAEQTDGIWHVSALQAYLDLKDHPERADEAAAELRRRWLNPEATSGPREAP' A
#
# COMPACT_ATOMS: atom_id res chain seq x y z
N MET A 1 6.17 27.64 1.14
CA MET A 1 5.59 26.35 0.70
C MET A 1 5.21 26.50 -0.76
N GLY A 2 6.02 25.97 -1.67
CA GLY A 2 5.81 26.07 -3.11
C GLY A 2 5.07 24.84 -3.62
N PHE A 3 4.07 25.03 -4.47
CA PHE A 3 3.45 23.95 -5.23
C PHE A 3 4.33 23.65 -6.43
N HIS A 4 4.78 22.41 -6.57
CA HIS A 4 5.53 21.95 -7.74
C HIS A 4 4.57 21.21 -8.67
N GLU A 5 4.48 21.70 -9.91
CA GLU A 5 3.73 21.02 -10.95
C GLU A 5 4.47 19.72 -11.31
N SER A 6 3.78 18.59 -11.16
CA SER A 6 4.23 17.25 -11.54
C SER A 6 3.47 16.79 -12.77
N GLU A 7 4.06 15.89 -13.56
CA GLU A 7 3.38 15.35 -14.75
C GLU A 7 2.02 14.78 -14.36
N ARG A 8 0.95 15.41 -14.89
CA ARG A 8 -0.40 14.91 -14.72
C ARG A 8 -0.57 13.68 -15.59
N GLY A 9 -0.58 12.50 -14.97
CA GLY A 9 -1.29 11.35 -15.53
C GLY A 9 -0.54 10.03 -15.51
N ALA A 10 -0.66 9.29 -14.40
CA ALA A 10 -0.80 7.83 -14.36
C ALA A 10 -1.16 7.33 -12.94
N ASN A 11 -2.11 7.98 -12.25
CA ASN A 11 -2.49 7.60 -10.87
C ASN A 11 -3.38 6.33 -10.80
N LEU A 12 -3.77 5.77 -11.95
CA LEU A 12 -4.65 4.62 -12.05
C LEU A 12 -4.04 3.60 -13.01
N TRP A 13 -3.91 2.37 -12.54
CA TRP A 13 -3.45 1.22 -13.30
C TRP A 13 -4.58 0.20 -13.29
N LEU A 14 -4.98 -0.25 -14.47
CA LEU A 14 -5.90 -1.39 -14.62
C LEU A 14 -5.03 -2.59 -14.98
N ILE A 15 -4.88 -3.52 -14.05
CA ILE A 15 -4.05 -4.71 -14.18
C ILE A 15 -4.92 -5.96 -14.03
N GLU A 16 -4.64 -6.98 -14.83
CA GLU A 16 -5.11 -8.34 -14.58
C GLU A 16 -4.02 -9.06 -13.79
N PRO A 17 -4.27 -9.45 -12.53
CA PRO A 17 -3.26 -10.12 -11.73
C PRO A 17 -3.02 -11.53 -12.27
N ASN A 18 -1.74 -11.93 -12.34
CA ASN A 18 -1.34 -13.27 -12.79
C ASN A 18 -1.62 -14.36 -11.74
N ASP A 19 -1.92 -13.97 -10.50
CA ASP A 19 -2.16 -14.87 -9.36
C ASP A 19 -3.18 -14.22 -8.41
N GLU A 20 -4.13 -14.99 -7.88
CA GLU A 20 -5.15 -14.54 -6.93
C GLU A 20 -4.57 -14.17 -5.55
N ALA A 21 -3.37 -14.65 -5.22
CA ALA A 21 -2.70 -14.38 -3.96
C ALA A 21 -2.45 -12.89 -3.69
N VAL A 22 -2.52 -12.02 -4.73
CA VAL A 22 -2.49 -10.56 -4.54
C VAL A 22 -3.65 -10.05 -3.68
N PHE A 23 -4.74 -10.80 -3.58
CA PHE A 23 -5.89 -10.46 -2.75
C PHE A 23 -5.87 -11.16 -1.38
N ALA A 24 -4.77 -11.81 -1.01
CA ALA A 24 -4.61 -12.39 0.32
C ALA A 24 -4.73 -11.30 1.40
N ASP A 25 -5.57 -11.57 2.40
CA ASP A 25 -5.91 -10.65 3.49
C ASP A 25 -6.46 -9.30 3.02
N ALA A 26 -7.08 -9.26 1.83
CA ALA A 26 -7.82 -8.09 1.39
C ALA A 26 -9.11 -7.93 2.21
N GLU A 27 -9.39 -6.69 2.61
CA GLU A 27 -10.54 -6.36 3.47
C GLU A 27 -11.39 -5.26 2.83
N GLN A 28 -12.68 -5.25 3.19
CA GLN A 28 -13.60 -4.21 2.74
C GLN A 28 -13.89 -3.25 3.89
N THR A 29 -13.74 -1.95 3.64
CA THR A 29 -14.11 -0.88 4.57
C THR A 29 -14.96 0.13 3.81
N ASP A 30 -16.15 0.45 4.31
CA ASP A 30 -17.10 1.37 3.66
C ASP A 30 -17.41 1.01 2.18
N GLY A 31 -17.45 -0.29 1.88
CA GLY A 31 -17.70 -0.79 0.52
C GLY A 31 -16.48 -0.73 -0.41
N ILE A 32 -15.34 -0.22 0.05
CA ILE A 32 -14.09 -0.11 -0.72
C ILE A 32 -13.16 -1.27 -0.33
N TRP A 33 -12.64 -1.97 -1.34
CA TRP A 33 -11.66 -3.03 -1.16
C TRP A 33 -10.26 -2.45 -0.93
N HIS A 34 -9.56 -2.98 0.06
CA HIS A 34 -8.20 -2.66 0.40
C HIS A 34 -7.37 -3.94 0.38
N VAL A 35 -6.24 -3.93 -0.30
CA VAL A 35 -5.28 -5.03 -0.25
C VAL A 35 -4.49 -5.00 1.06
N SER A 36 -3.86 -6.11 1.42
CA SER A 36 -2.99 -6.15 2.61
C SER A 36 -1.85 -5.13 2.51
N ALA A 37 -1.33 -4.70 3.65
CA ALA A 37 -0.17 -3.80 3.70
C ALA A 37 1.04 -4.39 2.93
N LEU A 38 1.21 -5.71 2.97
CA LEU A 38 2.28 -6.37 2.23
C LEU A 38 2.09 -6.21 0.71
N GLN A 39 0.89 -6.46 0.19
CA GLN A 39 0.62 -6.29 -1.23
C GLN A 39 0.78 -4.84 -1.67
N ALA A 40 0.24 -3.89 -0.91
CA ALA A 40 0.40 -2.46 -1.20
C ALA A 40 1.88 -2.04 -1.23
N TYR A 41 2.73 -2.61 -0.39
CA TYR A 41 4.18 -2.38 -0.45
C TYR A 41 4.80 -2.94 -1.74
N LEU A 42 4.42 -4.13 -2.17
CA LEU A 42 4.92 -4.75 -3.41
C LEU A 42 4.49 -3.95 -4.63
N ASP A 43 3.22 -3.53 -4.70
CA ASP A 43 2.69 -2.69 -5.78
C ASP A 43 3.46 -1.37 -5.89
N LEU A 44 3.75 -0.74 -4.74
CA LEU A 44 4.51 0.52 -4.69
C LEU A 44 5.98 0.30 -5.07
N LYS A 45 6.61 -0.80 -4.65
CA LYS A 45 8.03 -1.07 -4.90
C LYS A 45 8.35 -1.12 -6.40
N ASP A 46 7.41 -1.57 -7.23
CA ASP A 46 7.62 -1.74 -8.66
C ASP A 46 7.33 -0.46 -9.48
N HIS A 47 6.99 0.67 -8.84
CA HIS A 47 6.53 1.92 -9.50
C HIS A 47 7.43 3.15 -9.17
N PRO A 48 8.38 3.54 -10.03
CA PRO A 48 9.23 4.70 -9.76
C PRO A 48 8.49 6.03 -10.03
N GLU A 49 8.74 7.03 -9.17
CA GLU A 49 8.46 8.49 -9.27
C GLU A 49 7.81 9.07 -7.99
N ARG A 50 6.97 8.30 -7.30
CA ARG A 50 6.35 8.69 -5.99
C ARG A 50 6.19 7.56 -4.97
N ALA A 51 6.49 6.33 -5.36
CA ALA A 51 6.19 5.17 -4.54
C ALA A 51 7.28 4.86 -3.51
N ASP A 52 8.53 5.29 -3.70
CA ASP A 52 9.63 5.01 -2.77
C ASP A 52 9.37 5.53 -1.35
N GLU A 53 8.90 6.78 -1.22
CA GLU A 53 8.55 7.37 0.08
C GLU A 53 7.35 6.67 0.71
N ALA A 54 6.31 6.39 -0.08
CA ALA A 54 5.10 5.71 0.37
C ALA A 54 5.40 4.26 0.82
N ALA A 55 6.21 3.53 0.06
CA ALA A 55 6.64 2.16 0.36
C ALA A 55 7.49 2.13 1.63
N ALA A 56 8.42 3.08 1.78
CA ALA A 56 9.25 3.19 2.98
C ALA A 56 8.40 3.46 4.23
N GLU A 57 7.44 4.38 4.15
CA GLU A 57 6.57 4.72 5.28
C GLU A 57 5.59 3.59 5.62
N LEU A 58 5.01 2.94 4.61
CA LEU A 58 4.14 1.79 4.79
C LEU A 58 4.91 0.66 5.49
N ARG A 59 6.12 0.35 5.00
CA ARG A 59 6.99 -0.66 5.63
C ARG A 59 7.29 -0.30 7.08
N ARG A 60 7.61 0.96 7.36
CA ARG A 60 7.91 1.43 8.72
C ARG A 60 6.73 1.26 9.68
N ARG A 61 5.51 1.57 9.24
CA ARG A 61 4.31 1.55 10.10
C ARG A 61 3.66 0.18 10.25
N TRP A 62 3.64 -0.62 9.19
CA TRP A 62 2.76 -1.80 9.11
C TRP A 62 3.49 -3.13 8.89
N LEU A 63 4.72 -3.11 8.36
CA LEU A 63 5.47 -4.33 8.02
C LEU A 63 6.70 -4.56 8.90
N ASN A 64 7.00 -3.62 9.80
CA ASN A 64 8.08 -3.79 10.76
C ASN A 64 7.53 -4.50 12.01
N PRO A 65 8.07 -5.65 12.43
CA PRO A 65 7.55 -6.42 13.56
C PRO A 65 7.54 -5.63 14.89
N GLU A 66 8.43 -4.65 15.03
CA GLU A 66 8.46 -3.73 16.18
C GLU A 66 7.35 -2.66 16.12
N ALA A 67 6.85 -2.32 14.92
CA ALA A 67 5.79 -1.32 14.71
C ALA A 67 4.37 -1.90 14.90
N THR A 68 4.19 -3.21 14.65
CA THR A 68 2.93 -3.94 14.87
C THR A 68 2.68 -4.30 16.34
N SER A 69 3.54 -3.86 17.26
CA SER A 69 3.35 -4.00 18.72
C SER A 69 2.47 -2.89 19.30
N GLY A 70 1.32 -2.61 18.67
CA GLY A 70 0.19 -1.97 19.35
C GLY A 70 -0.58 -3.02 20.16
N PRO A 71 -1.34 -2.66 21.21
CA PRO A 71 -2.06 -3.64 22.00
C PRO A 71 -2.99 -4.44 21.08
N ARG A 72 -2.75 -5.76 20.97
CA ARG A 72 -3.78 -6.68 20.51
C ARG A 72 -4.91 -6.54 21.51
N GLU A 73 -6.01 -5.90 21.15
CA GLU A 73 -7.24 -6.05 21.91
C GLU A 73 -7.60 -7.54 21.84
N ALA A 74 -7.45 -8.19 22.97
CA ALA A 74 -7.89 -9.57 23.18
C ALA A 74 -9.42 -9.57 23.29
N PRO A 75 -10.10 -10.65 22.82
CA PRO A 75 -11.56 -10.77 22.91
C PRO A 75 -12.07 -10.81 24.35
#